data_AF-A0A3B8YTT2-F1
#
_entry.id   AF-A0A3B8YTT2-F1
#
_cell.length_a   1.000
_cell.length_b   1.000
_cell.length_c   1.000
_cell.angle_alpha   90.00
_cell.angle_beta   90.00
_cell.angle_gamma   90.00
#
_symmetry.space_group_name_H-M   'P 1'
#
loop_
_entity.id
_entity.type
_entity.pdbx_description
1 polymer ?
#
loop_
_entity_poly.entity_id
_entity_poly.type
_entity_poly.pdbx_seq_one_letter_code
_entity_poly.pdbx_strand_id
1 'polypeptide(L)'
;FQAVQRNAVPVEHAAEFGQLPVQFAGRIIPMNTFSAELLRKIHKNNKIGRLNSDQFLLGILTMPQMWMQVPFIANSNEEVAKMFQLPEQHFAYAQVFDPKGNYKLLA
;
A
#
# COMPACT_ATOMS: atom_id res chain seq x y z
N PHE A 1 -4.91 5.50 -10.54
CA PHE A 1 -4.49 4.08 -10.65
C PHE A 1 -3.74 3.77 -11.95
N GLN A 2 -4.24 4.16 -13.13
CA GLN A 2 -3.57 3.89 -14.42
C GLN A 2 -2.11 4.39 -14.50
N ALA A 3 -1.81 5.56 -13.93
CA ALA A 3 -0.44 6.09 -13.91
C ALA A 3 0.56 5.16 -13.20
N VAL A 4 0.15 4.59 -12.06
CA VAL A 4 0.98 3.66 -11.28
C VAL A 4 1.18 2.34 -12.02
N GLN A 5 0.16 1.85 -12.73
CA GLN A 5 0.30 0.64 -13.55
C GLN A 5 1.19 0.83 -14.78
N ARG A 6 1.22 2.04 -15.36
CA ARG A 6 2.15 2.36 -16.47
C ARG A 6 3.60 2.40 -16.02
N ASN A 7 3.85 2.86 -14.80
CA ASN A 7 5.18 2.92 -14.20
C ASN A 7 5.51 1.66 -13.38
N ALA A 8 4.84 0.53 -13.67
CA ALA A 8 5.07 -0.71 -12.95
C ALA A 8 6.50 -1.20 -13.18
N VAL A 9 7.17 -1.58 -12.10
CA VAL A 9 8.48 -2.23 -12.16
C VAL A 9 8.33 -3.57 -12.90
N PRO A 10 9.25 -3.94 -13.82
CA PRO A 10 9.23 -5.25 -14.49
C PRO A 10 9.14 -6.41 -13.49
N VAL A 11 8.43 -7.47 -13.86
CA VAL A 11 8.17 -8.60 -12.95
C VAL A 11 9.46 -9.32 -12.59
N GLU A 12 10.38 -9.43 -13.54
CA GLU A 12 11.69 -10.08 -13.40
C GLU A 12 12.53 -9.33 -12.37
N HIS A 13 12.59 -8.00 -12.44
CA HIS A 13 13.32 -7.18 -11.47
C HIS A 13 12.68 -7.20 -10.08
N ALA A 14 11.35 -7.18 -10.01
CA ALA A 14 10.64 -7.33 -8.75
C ALA A 14 10.89 -8.71 -8.09
N ALA A 15 11.09 -9.77 -8.88
CA ALA A 15 11.42 -11.10 -8.38
C ALA A 15 12.85 -11.17 -7.79
N GLU A 16 13.82 -10.45 -8.36
CA GLU A 16 15.16 -10.29 -7.77
C GLU A 16 15.08 -9.56 -6.42
N PHE A 17 14.32 -8.45 -6.36
CA PHE A 17 14.06 -7.73 -5.12
C PHE A 17 13.40 -8.63 -4.06
N GLY A 18 12.44 -9.47 -4.46
CA GLY A 18 11.74 -10.40 -3.58
C GLY A 18 12.63 -11.43 -2.88
N GLN A 19 13.82 -11.71 -3.42
CA GLN A 19 14.79 -12.64 -2.83
C GLN A 19 15.67 -12.02 -1.74
N LEU A 20 15.67 -10.70 -1.60
CA LEU A 20 16.53 -10.01 -0.64
C LEU A 20 16.12 -10.38 0.80
N PRO A 21 17.08 -10.64 1.70
CA PRO A 21 16.78 -10.86 3.11
C PRO A 21 16.38 -9.55 3.78
N VAL A 22 15.32 -9.60 4.60
CA VAL A 22 14.88 -8.49 5.44
C VAL A 22 14.61 -8.96 6.86
N GLN A 23 14.98 -8.14 7.85
CA GLN A 23 14.67 -8.41 9.24
C GLN A 23 13.28 -7.85 9.57
N PHE A 24 12.37 -8.73 10.02
CA PHE A 24 11.03 -8.36 10.45
C PHE A 24 10.64 -9.13 11.71
N ALA A 25 10.14 -8.43 12.74
CA ALA A 25 9.76 -9.01 14.02
C ALA A 25 10.85 -9.94 14.64
N GLY A 26 12.12 -9.57 14.48
CA GLY A 26 13.26 -10.33 15.02
C GLY A 26 13.69 -11.55 14.19
N ARG A 27 13.06 -11.83 13.04
CA ARG A 27 13.45 -12.92 12.13
C ARG A 27 13.91 -12.37 10.79
N ILE A 28 14.86 -13.05 10.15
CA ILE A 28 15.19 -12.78 8.75
C ILE A 28 14.23 -13.57 7.87
N ILE A 29 13.50 -12.86 7.01
CA ILE A 29 12.58 -13.45 6.03
C ILE A 29 12.92 -12.90 4.63
N PRO A 30 12.55 -13.60 3.56
CA PRO A 30 12.62 -13.04 2.22
C PRO A 30 11.70 -11.82 2.06
N MET A 31 12.13 -10.84 1.26
CA MET A 31 11.38 -9.61 0.99
C MET A 31 9.98 -9.88 0.43
N ASN A 32 9.80 -10.91 -0.40
CA ASN A 32 8.48 -11.27 -0.93
C ASN A 32 7.49 -11.74 0.14
N THR A 33 7.98 -12.36 1.22
CA THR A 33 7.16 -12.72 2.39
C THR A 33 6.68 -11.46 3.10
N PHE A 34 7.60 -10.51 3.31
CA PHE A 34 7.29 -9.23 3.93
C PHE A 34 6.30 -8.41 3.09
N SER A 35 6.55 -8.27 1.79
CA SER A 35 5.71 -7.49 0.88
C SER A 35 4.30 -8.08 0.78
N ALA A 36 4.16 -9.41 0.72
CA ALA A 36 2.87 -10.10 0.69
C ALA A 36 2.10 -9.91 1.99
N GLU A 37 2.77 -10.00 3.14
CA GLU A 37 2.15 -9.69 4.43
C GLU A 37 1.67 -8.25 4.52
N LEU A 38 2.50 -7.29 4.08
CA LEU A 38 2.16 -5.87 4.08
C LEU A 38 0.93 -5.60 3.23
N LEU A 39 0.92 -6.10 1.99
CA LEU A 39 -0.21 -5.91 1.08
C LEU A 39 -1.48 -6.56 1.63
N ARG A 40 -1.41 -7.76 2.19
CA ARG A 40 -2.57 -8.43 2.81
C ARG A 40 -3.09 -7.67 4.04
N LYS A 41 -2.22 -7.07 4.85
CA LYS A 41 -2.63 -6.27 6.03
C LYS A 41 -3.34 -4.99 5.62
N ILE A 42 -2.77 -4.26 4.65
CA ILE A 42 -3.24 -2.93 4.27
C ILE A 42 -4.36 -2.98 3.22
N HIS A 43 -4.27 -3.85 2.22
CA HIS A 43 -5.20 -3.92 1.08
C HIS A 43 -6.17 -5.12 1.16
N LYS A 44 -5.96 -6.06 2.08
CA LYS A 44 -6.79 -7.29 2.23
C LYS A 44 -6.84 -8.17 0.97
N ASN A 45 -5.85 -8.05 0.09
CA ASN A 45 -5.70 -8.83 -1.13
C ASN A 45 -4.22 -9.19 -1.34
N ASN A 46 -3.94 -10.18 -2.20
CA ASN A 46 -2.60 -10.61 -2.57
C ASN A 46 -2.04 -9.86 -3.79
N LYS A 47 -2.88 -9.06 -4.46
CA LYS A 47 -2.51 -8.22 -5.61
C LYS A 47 -3.22 -6.88 -5.52
N ILE A 48 -2.67 -5.88 -6.19
CA ILE A 48 -3.35 -4.61 -6.43
C ILE A 48 -3.46 -4.36 -7.94
N GLY A 49 -4.68 -4.51 -8.46
CA GLY A 49 -4.91 -4.62 -9.90
C GLY A 49 -4.06 -5.73 -10.51
N ARG A 50 -3.09 -5.37 -11.36
CA ARG A 50 -2.17 -6.32 -12.03
C ARG A 50 -0.84 -6.51 -11.31
N LEU A 51 -0.54 -5.70 -10.29
CA LEU A 51 0.74 -5.70 -9.60
C LEU A 51 0.76 -6.78 -8.52
N ASN A 52 1.86 -7.53 -8.44
CA ASN A 52 2.16 -8.37 -7.29
C ASN A 52 2.64 -7.53 -6.09
N SER A 53 2.84 -8.16 -4.93
CA SER A 53 3.23 -7.47 -3.70
C SER A 53 4.60 -6.80 -3.78
N ASP A 54 5.55 -7.36 -4.53
CA ASP A 54 6.89 -6.81 -4.69
C ASP A 54 6.88 -5.56 -5.58
N GLN A 55 6.18 -5.61 -6.72
CA GLN A 55 5.95 -4.46 -7.59
C GLN A 55 5.19 -3.35 -6.86
N PHE A 56 4.23 -3.71 -6.02
CA PHE A 56 3.52 -2.78 -5.15
C PHE A 56 4.47 -2.09 -4.17
N LEU A 57 5.26 -2.86 -3.41
CA LEU A 57 6.18 -2.31 -2.42
C LEU A 57 7.25 -1.42 -3.06
N LEU A 58 7.88 -1.88 -4.14
CA LEU A 58 8.83 -1.07 -4.91
C LEU A 58 8.16 0.19 -5.46
N GLY A 59 6.92 0.08 -5.94
CA GLY A 59 6.13 1.24 -6.38
C GLY A 59 5.99 2.28 -5.28
N ILE A 60 5.60 1.86 -4.06
CA ILE A 60 5.46 2.77 -2.91
C ILE A 60 6.80 3.46 -2.60
N LEU A 61 7.90 2.70 -2.59
CA LEU A 61 9.23 3.21 -2.25
C LEU A 61 9.79 4.17 -3.31
N THR A 62 9.54 3.89 -4.60
CA THR A 62 10.08 4.66 -5.73
C THR A 62 9.21 5.85 -6.12
N MET A 63 7.90 5.77 -5.90
CA MET A 63 6.92 6.79 -6.31
C MET A 63 5.93 7.13 -5.18
N PRO A 64 6.39 7.51 -3.98
CA PRO A 64 5.51 7.72 -2.83
C PRO A 64 4.43 8.77 -3.09
N GLN A 65 4.77 9.85 -3.81
CA GLN A 65 3.83 10.92 -4.15
C GLN A 65 2.63 10.44 -4.97
N MET A 66 2.85 9.52 -5.92
CA MET A 66 1.75 8.93 -6.69
C MET A 66 0.91 7.99 -5.83
N TRP A 67 1.56 7.16 -5.02
CA TRP A 67 0.89 6.19 -4.17
C TRP A 67 0.07 6.82 -3.05
N MET A 68 0.45 7.98 -2.54
CA MET A 68 -0.34 8.72 -1.56
C MET A 68 -1.75 9.06 -2.05
N GLN A 69 -1.92 9.19 -3.37
CA GLN A 69 -3.20 9.53 -4.01
C GLN A 69 -3.99 8.29 -4.47
N VAL A 70 -3.42 7.08 -4.40
CA VAL A 70 -4.10 5.86 -4.84
C VAL A 70 -4.98 5.32 -3.70
N PRO A 71 -6.27 5.06 -3.93
CA PRO A 71 -7.12 4.42 -2.94
C PRO A 71 -6.83 2.91 -2.90
N PHE A 72 -6.02 2.47 -1.93
CA PHE A 72 -5.67 1.06 -1.74
C PHE A 72 -5.71 0.60 -0.29
N ILE A 73 -5.81 1.51 0.68
CA ILE A 73 -5.89 1.14 2.09
C ILE A 73 -7.32 0.68 2.35
N ALA A 74 -7.49 -0.58 2.72
CA ALA A 74 -8.79 -1.18 2.95
C ALA A 74 -9.40 -0.62 4.24
N ASN A 75 -10.68 -0.28 4.17
CA ASN A 75 -11.43 0.07 5.37
C ASN A 75 -11.87 -1.19 6.09
N SER A 76 -11.42 -1.34 7.34
CA SER A 76 -11.78 -2.47 8.19
C SER A 76 -12.96 -2.20 9.13
N ASN A 77 -13.43 -0.95 9.20
CA ASN A 77 -14.53 -0.53 10.05
C ASN A 77 -15.35 0.56 9.35
N GLU A 78 -16.61 0.24 9.04
CA GLU A 78 -17.54 1.14 8.33
C GLU A 78 -17.93 2.37 9.17
N GLU A 79 -18.04 2.24 10.49
CA GLU A 79 -18.40 3.35 11.38
C GLU A 79 -17.26 4.39 11.42
N VAL A 80 -16.02 3.91 11.51
CA VAL A 80 -14.82 4.76 11.42
C VAL A 80 -14.75 5.43 10.05
N ALA A 81 -15.01 4.69 8.97
CA ALA A 81 -15.04 5.27 7.63
C ALA A 81 -16.07 6.40 7.52
N LYS A 82 -17.30 6.21 8.06
CA LYS A 82 -18.35 7.22 8.08
C LYS A 82 -17.96 8.44 8.93
N MET A 83 -17.42 8.22 10.13
CA MET A 83 -16.97 9.29 11.03
C MET A 83 -15.96 10.22 10.36
N PHE A 84 -15.00 9.66 9.62
CA PHE A 84 -13.95 10.43 8.95
C PHE A 84 -14.24 10.75 7.48
N GLN A 85 -15.47 10.46 7.01
CA GLN A 85 -15.93 10.70 5.64
C GLN A 85 -15.01 10.05 4.59
N LEU A 86 -14.56 8.82 4.87
CA LEU A 86 -13.74 8.00 3.98
C LEU A 86 -14.61 7.06 3.12
N PRO A 87 -14.18 6.72 1.89
CA PRO A 87 -14.88 5.74 1.05
C PRO A 87 -15.02 4.37 1.71
N GLU A 88 -16.12 3.66 1.52
CA GLU A 88 -16.41 2.42 2.27
C GLU A 88 -15.41 1.28 2.05
N GLN A 89 -14.85 1.14 0.84
CA GLN A 89 -14.02 -0.03 0.50
C GLN A 89 -12.51 0.23 0.66
N HIS A 90 -11.99 1.22 -0.08
CA HIS A 90 -10.58 1.59 -0.06
C HIS A 90 -10.41 3.11 -0.07
N PHE A 91 -9.46 3.62 0.69
CA PHE A 91 -9.11 5.04 0.73
C PHE A 91 -7.62 5.26 0.46
N ALA A 92 -7.28 6.47 0.04
CA ALA A 92 -5.91 6.90 -0.21
C ALA A 92 -5.28 7.50 1.05
N TYR A 93 -3.96 7.39 1.18
CA TYR A 93 -3.24 8.00 2.30
C TYR A 93 -3.50 9.50 2.41
N ALA A 94 -3.62 10.23 1.31
CA ALA A 94 -3.94 11.65 1.34
C ALA A 94 -5.32 11.96 1.98
N GLN A 95 -6.26 11.01 1.96
CA GLN A 95 -7.62 11.23 2.46
C GLN A 95 -7.74 11.20 3.99
N VAL A 96 -6.72 10.69 4.70
CA VAL A 96 -6.69 10.74 6.18
C VAL A 96 -6.20 12.09 6.74
N PHE A 97 -5.82 13.02 5.87
CA PHE A 97 -5.46 14.39 6.25
C PHE A 97 -6.52 15.39 5.79
N ASP A 98 -6.70 16.46 6.55
CA ASP A 98 -7.53 17.60 6.15
C ASP A 98 -6.77 18.51 5.14
N PRO A 99 -7.42 19.51 4.52
CA PRO A 99 -6.75 20.43 3.59
C PRO A 99 -5.61 21.26 4.20
N LYS A 100 -5.52 21.33 5.53
CA LYS A 100 -4.45 22.02 6.27
C LYS A 100 -3.30 21.08 6.67
N GLY A 101 -3.40 19.79 6.36
CA GLY A 101 -2.42 18.77 6.69
C GLY A 101 -2.58 18.17 8.09
N ASN A 102 -3.66 18.47 8.82
CA ASN A 102 -3.92 17.86 10.11
C ASN A 102 -4.45 16.44 9.93
N TYR A 103 -4.03 15.54 10.81
CA TYR A 103 -4.49 14.16 10.79
C TYR A 103 -5.92 14.07 11.32
N LYS A 104 -6.83 13.53 10.51
CA LYS A 104 -8.26 13.49 10.85
C LYS A 104 -8.56 12.65 12.08
N LEU A 105 -7.75 11.62 12.39
CA LEU A 105 -8.04 10.71 13.54
C LEU A 105 -7.60 11.26 14.90
N LEU A 106 -6.90 12.40 14.95
CA LEU A 106 -6.51 13.06 16.21
C LEU A 106 -7.48 14.18 16.62
N ALA A 107 -8.47 14.47 15.78
CA ALA A 107 -9.48 15.49 16.01
C ALA A 107 -10.65 14.99 16.85
#